data_AF-A0A352C567-F1
#
_entry.id   AF-A0A352C567-F1
#
_cell.length_a   1.000
_cell.length_b   1.000
_cell.length_c   1.000
_cell.angle_alpha   90.00
_cell.angle_beta   90.00
_cell.angle_gamma   90.00
#
_symmetry.space_group_name_H-M   'P 1'
#
loop_
_entity.id
_entity.type
_entity.pdbx_description
1 polymer ?
#
loop_
_entity_poly.entity_id
_entity_poly.type
_entity_poly.pdbx_seq_one_letter_code
_entity_poly.pdbx_strand_id
1 'polypeptide(L)'
;MREKIEPQKGLNQAFAIINGRLERCKKILHLLVEQIDILETMTPMAFLEFRDNLIPASGFQSLQFRLLEQLLGLPILHAQGCPHYRLNEHDFAVLKASGQEKSLLQQLNEFLAHLPYTKEKSKNFWLSYYQKIQVAFAKESKLIQENTFLSVQEKNLQQAQLQENLICFQQWYEQADSVQAQVGFVALYIFLHQEQEEFSAVYQFLKNLMDIDELICLWRYHHYLMVQRMIGHKIGTGGSSGQEYLKNHLESNRVFGFLLQLINFLTH
;
A
#
# COMPACT_ATOMS: atom_id res chain seq x y z
N MET A 1 22.55 -23.82 -15.07
CA MET A 1 22.11 -24.72 -13.99
C MET A 1 20.86 -24.14 -13.34
N ARG A 2 19.68 -24.63 -13.73
CA ARG A 2 18.41 -24.35 -13.03
C ARG A 2 18.27 -25.44 -11.96
N GLU A 3 18.74 -25.20 -10.75
CA GLU A 3 18.26 -26.00 -9.62
C GLU A 3 16.79 -25.62 -9.43
N LYS A 4 15.88 -26.54 -9.76
CA LYS A 4 14.45 -26.42 -9.43
C LYS A 4 14.38 -26.35 -7.91
N ILE A 5 14.13 -25.17 -7.37
CA ILE A 5 13.72 -25.01 -5.99
C ILE A 5 12.24 -25.36 -6.01
N GLU A 6 11.92 -26.66 -5.84
CA GLU A 6 10.52 -27.08 -5.76
C GLU A 6 9.83 -26.27 -4.65
N PRO A 7 8.72 -25.57 -4.94
CA PRO A 7 7.85 -25.08 -3.89
C PRO A 7 7.43 -26.32 -3.11
N GLN A 8 7.79 -26.36 -1.84
CA GLN A 8 7.28 -27.40 -0.94
C GLN A 8 5.76 -27.43 -1.13
N LYS A 9 5.17 -28.56 -1.56
CA LYS A 9 3.74 -28.68 -1.90
C LYS A 9 2.79 -28.03 -0.87
N GLY A 10 3.20 -27.96 0.41
CA GLY A 10 2.45 -27.27 1.47
C GLY A 10 2.35 -25.75 1.33
N LEU A 11 3.34 -25.08 0.72
CA LEU A 11 3.36 -23.62 0.55
C LEU A 11 2.26 -23.15 -0.42
N ASN A 12 2.11 -23.82 -1.56
CA ASN A 12 1.05 -23.51 -2.52
C ASN A 12 -0.35 -23.72 -1.95
N GLN A 13 -0.54 -24.77 -1.13
CA GLN A 13 -1.82 -25.01 -0.46
C GLN A 13 -2.13 -23.94 0.59
N ALA A 14 -1.13 -23.49 1.37
CA ALA A 14 -1.30 -22.40 2.32
C ALA A 14 -1.68 -21.09 1.60
N PHE A 15 -0.97 -20.75 0.52
CA PHE A 15 -1.28 -19.56 -0.27
C PHE A 15 -2.63 -19.63 -0.97
N ALA A 16 -3.11 -20.80 -1.38
CA ALA A 16 -4.46 -20.94 -1.90
C ALA A 16 -5.53 -20.51 -0.87
N ILE A 17 -5.36 -20.92 0.39
CA ILE A 17 -6.26 -20.52 1.49
C ILE A 17 -6.13 -19.03 1.78
N ILE A 18 -4.91 -18.51 1.88
CA ILE A 18 -4.64 -17.10 2.16
C ILE A 18 -5.25 -16.23 1.04
N ASN A 19 -4.98 -16.55 -0.21
CA ASN A 19 -5.53 -15.84 -1.36
C ASN A 19 -7.06 -15.87 -1.36
N GLY A 20 -7.69 -17.02 -1.09
CA GLY A 20 -9.15 -17.10 -0.97
C GLY A 20 -9.73 -16.21 0.13
N ARG A 21 -9.01 -16.02 1.25
CA ARG A 21 -9.42 -15.10 2.33
C ARG A 21 -9.22 -13.64 1.92
N LEU A 22 -8.10 -13.29 1.28
CA LEU A 22 -7.87 -11.93 0.80
C LEU A 22 -8.86 -11.54 -0.29
N GLU A 23 -9.21 -12.44 -1.20
CA GLU A 23 -10.28 -12.22 -2.19
C GLU A 23 -11.61 -11.88 -1.51
N ARG A 24 -11.95 -12.59 -0.43
CA ARG A 24 -13.13 -12.25 0.38
C ARG A 24 -13.03 -10.87 0.99
N CYS A 25 -11.88 -10.51 1.59
CA CYS A 25 -11.66 -9.18 2.15
C CYS A 25 -11.82 -8.09 1.09
N LYS A 26 -11.28 -8.29 -0.13
CA LYS A 26 -11.47 -7.36 -1.25
C LYS A 26 -12.94 -7.18 -1.60
N LYS A 27 -13.72 -8.26 -1.69
CA LYS A 27 -15.16 -8.17 -1.96
C LYS A 27 -15.92 -7.39 -0.88
N ILE A 28 -15.56 -7.58 0.40
CA ILE A 28 -16.13 -6.79 1.49
C ILE A 28 -15.74 -5.31 1.35
N LEU A 29 -14.46 -5.01 1.08
CA LEU A 29 -14.00 -3.63 0.90
C LEU A 29 -14.68 -2.93 -0.29
N HIS A 30 -14.90 -3.62 -1.41
CA HIS A 30 -15.70 -3.10 -2.51
C HIS A 30 -17.10 -2.69 -2.06
N LEU A 31 -17.81 -3.57 -1.33
CA LEU A 31 -19.13 -3.26 -0.80
C LEU A 31 -19.10 -2.06 0.16
N LEU A 32 -18.05 -1.92 0.97
CA LEU A 32 -17.87 -0.77 1.87
C LEU A 32 -17.65 0.55 1.11
N VAL A 33 -16.98 0.50 -0.03
CA VAL A 33 -16.84 1.68 -0.92
C VAL A 33 -18.19 2.07 -1.51
N GLU A 34 -18.94 1.09 -2.04
CA GLU A 34 -20.26 1.31 -2.64
C GLU A 34 -21.30 1.76 -1.60
N GLN A 35 -21.17 1.35 -0.35
CA GLN A 35 -22.11 1.75 0.72
C GLN A 35 -22.13 3.27 0.95
N ILE A 36 -21.08 4.00 0.58
CA ILE A 36 -21.05 5.46 0.66
C ILE A 36 -22.11 6.08 -0.26
N ASP A 37 -22.39 5.47 -1.42
CA ASP A 37 -23.42 5.95 -2.36
C ASP A 37 -24.80 6.04 -1.70
N ILE A 38 -25.10 5.13 -0.78
CA ILE A 38 -26.35 5.12 -0.02
C ILE A 38 -26.42 6.37 0.87
N LEU A 39 -25.33 6.74 1.54
CA LEU A 39 -25.28 7.94 2.38
C LEU A 39 -25.36 9.23 1.54
N GLU A 40 -24.83 9.21 0.32
CA GLU A 40 -24.91 10.35 -0.60
C GLU A 40 -26.32 10.66 -1.13
N THR A 41 -27.29 9.76 -0.92
CA THR A 41 -28.70 10.05 -1.19
C THR A 41 -29.29 11.10 -0.25
N MET A 42 -28.64 11.35 0.89
CA MET A 42 -29.02 12.38 1.84
C MET A 42 -28.52 13.75 1.37
N THR A 43 -29.37 14.77 1.43
CA THR A 43 -28.95 16.15 1.11
C THR A 43 -28.15 16.76 2.27
N PRO A 44 -27.23 17.70 1.99
CA PRO A 44 -26.52 18.42 3.05
C PRO A 44 -27.46 19.15 4.03
N MET A 45 -28.60 19.66 3.54
CA MET A 45 -29.60 20.32 4.40
C MET A 45 -30.23 19.33 5.39
N ALA A 46 -30.65 18.16 4.91
CA ALA A 46 -31.20 17.11 5.78
C ALA A 46 -30.16 16.65 6.82
N PHE A 47 -28.88 16.54 6.44
CA PHE A 47 -27.81 16.22 7.40
C PHE A 47 -27.67 17.30 8.50
N LEU A 48 -27.75 18.58 8.13
CA LEU A 48 -27.61 19.68 9.10
C LEU A 48 -28.75 19.73 10.13
N GLU A 49 -29.94 19.22 9.80
CA GLU A 49 -31.08 19.18 10.73
C GLU A 49 -30.83 18.33 11.97
N PHE A 50 -30.00 17.28 11.87
CA PHE A 50 -29.71 16.37 12.99
C PHE A 50 -28.23 16.28 13.37
N ARG A 51 -27.33 16.97 12.65
CA ARG A 51 -25.88 16.94 12.88
C ARG A 51 -25.51 17.22 14.34
N ASP A 52 -26.20 18.15 14.99
CA ASP A 52 -25.85 18.58 16.34
C ASP A 52 -26.14 17.50 17.39
N ASN A 53 -27.05 16.55 17.10
CA ASN A 53 -27.30 15.37 17.93
C ASN A 53 -26.14 14.37 17.89
N LEU A 54 -25.21 14.51 16.94
CA LEU A 54 -24.05 13.64 16.79
C LEU A 54 -22.81 14.19 17.50
N ILE A 55 -22.85 15.37 18.12
CA ILE A 55 -21.70 15.90 18.86
C ILE A 55 -21.58 15.19 20.22
N PRO A 56 -20.40 14.72 20.64
CA PRO A 56 -19.07 14.85 20.03
C PRO A 56 -18.63 13.63 19.20
N ALA A 57 -19.58 12.76 18.82
CA ALA A 57 -19.31 11.51 18.13
C ALA A 57 -18.57 11.72 16.80
N SER A 58 -17.65 10.82 16.49
CA SER A 58 -16.86 10.88 15.27
C SER A 58 -16.30 9.53 14.83
N GLY A 59 -16.04 9.38 13.54
CA GLY A 59 -15.30 8.24 12.96
C GLY A 59 -13.91 8.02 13.58
N PHE A 60 -13.34 9.01 14.26
CA PHE A 60 -12.12 8.82 15.07
C PHE A 60 -12.29 7.80 16.21
N GLN A 61 -13.53 7.53 16.61
CA GLN A 61 -13.89 6.59 17.67
C GLN A 61 -14.17 5.18 17.13
N SER A 62 -14.01 4.94 15.82
CA SER A 62 -14.20 3.62 15.23
C SER A 62 -13.05 2.69 15.62
N LEU A 63 -13.22 1.93 16.71
CA LEU A 63 -12.25 0.96 17.19
C LEU A 63 -11.87 -0.05 16.10
N GLN A 64 -12.85 -0.62 15.39
CA GLN A 64 -12.60 -1.61 14.35
C GLN A 64 -11.77 -1.06 13.19
N PHE A 65 -11.96 0.21 12.81
CA PHE A 65 -11.14 0.83 11.77
C PHE A 65 -9.68 0.98 12.23
N ARG A 66 -9.46 1.36 13.49
CA ARG A 66 -8.11 1.44 14.08
C ARG A 66 -7.44 0.08 14.20
N LEU A 67 -8.19 -0.94 14.61
CA LEU A 67 -7.69 -2.31 14.62
C LEU A 67 -7.30 -2.78 13.22
N LEU A 68 -8.12 -2.49 12.20
CA LEU A 68 -7.79 -2.84 10.81
C LEU A 68 -6.47 -2.18 10.35
N GLU A 69 -6.32 -0.87 10.55
CA GLU A 69 -5.10 -0.12 10.19
C GLU A 69 -3.85 -0.74 10.84
N GLN A 70 -3.95 -1.06 12.13
CA GLN A 70 -2.87 -1.61 12.91
C GLN A 70 -2.53 -3.05 12.53
N LEU A 71 -3.55 -3.89 12.31
CA LEU A 71 -3.38 -5.27 11.84
C LEU A 71 -2.71 -5.32 10.47
N LEU A 72 -2.98 -4.36 9.58
CA LEU A 72 -2.30 -4.26 8.29
C LEU A 72 -0.83 -3.86 8.48
N GLY A 73 -0.57 -2.88 9.35
CA GLY A 73 0.80 -2.48 9.70
C GLY A 73 1.03 -0.98 9.81
N LEU A 74 -0.04 -0.17 9.86
CA LEU A 74 0.12 1.24 10.22
C LEU A 74 0.48 1.34 11.71
N PRO A 75 1.49 2.15 12.07
CA PRO A 75 1.93 2.25 13.45
C PRO A 75 0.82 2.81 14.35
N ILE A 76 0.80 2.35 15.61
CA ILE A 76 0.10 3.05 16.70
C ILE A 76 0.89 4.29 17.05
N LEU A 77 0.79 5.29 16.21
CA LEU A 77 1.20 6.63 16.57
C LEU A 77 -0.03 7.48 16.36
N HIS A 78 -0.28 8.42 17.28
CA HIS A 78 -0.74 9.76 16.94
C HIS A 78 -0.89 9.91 15.42
N ALA A 79 -2.05 9.53 14.86
CA ALA A 79 -2.24 9.54 13.41
C ALA A 79 -2.36 11.01 13.04
N GLN A 80 -1.21 11.68 12.93
CA GLN A 80 -0.97 13.00 12.40
C GLN A 80 -2.11 13.99 12.72
N GLY A 81 -2.56 14.00 13.99
CA GLY A 81 -3.67 14.84 14.47
C GLY A 81 -4.89 14.15 15.09
N CYS A 82 -4.97 12.81 15.19
CA CYS A 82 -6.04 12.14 15.96
C CYS A 82 -5.66 12.02 17.45
N PRO A 83 -6.37 12.69 18.36
CA PRO A 83 -6.04 12.62 19.77
C PRO A 83 -6.53 11.32 20.42
N HIS A 84 -5.65 10.68 21.20
CA HIS A 84 -5.91 9.45 21.96
C HIS A 84 -7.10 9.53 22.92
N TYR A 85 -7.55 10.73 23.31
CA TYR A 85 -8.65 10.96 24.23
C TYR A 85 -10.06 10.67 23.66
N ARG A 86 -10.19 10.29 22.38
CA ARG A 86 -11.51 10.06 21.76
C ARG A 86 -12.02 8.63 21.90
N LEU A 87 -11.14 7.66 22.16
CA LEU A 87 -11.52 6.30 22.56
C LEU A 87 -11.71 6.25 24.08
N ASN A 88 -12.66 5.44 24.55
CA ASN A 88 -12.76 5.14 25.97
C ASN A 88 -11.59 4.24 26.42
N GLU A 89 -11.37 4.13 27.73
CA GLU A 89 -10.24 3.38 28.29
C GLU A 89 -10.22 1.91 27.86
N HIS A 90 -11.40 1.29 27.76
CA HIS A 90 -11.55 -0.09 27.33
C HIS A 90 -11.08 -0.28 25.88
N ASP A 91 -11.58 0.54 24.96
CA ASP A 91 -11.25 0.46 23.54
C ASP A 91 -9.78 0.78 23.28
N PHE A 92 -9.22 1.72 24.04
CA PHE A 92 -7.79 1.99 24.00
C PHE A 92 -6.96 0.80 24.50
N ALA A 93 -7.40 0.12 25.57
CA ALA A 93 -6.74 -1.08 26.06
C ALA A 93 -6.77 -2.21 25.02
N VAL A 94 -7.91 -2.40 24.34
CA VAL A 94 -8.04 -3.38 23.23
C VAL A 94 -7.10 -3.04 22.08
N LEU A 95 -7.06 -1.78 21.64
CA LEU A 95 -6.17 -1.34 20.57
C LEU A 95 -4.69 -1.56 20.93
N LYS A 96 -4.31 -1.20 22.15
CA LYS A 96 -2.95 -1.41 22.67
C LYS A 96 -2.58 -2.89 22.75
N ALA A 97 -3.50 -3.75 23.19
CA ALA A 97 -3.27 -5.19 23.26
C ALA A 97 -3.05 -5.78 21.85
N SER A 98 -3.86 -5.38 20.87
CA SER A 98 -3.69 -5.78 19.47
C SER A 98 -2.33 -5.34 18.89
N GLY A 99 -1.64 -4.37 19.51
CA GLY A 99 -0.37 -3.82 19.01
C GLY A 99 0.83 -4.67 19.36
N GLN A 100 0.64 -5.68 20.21
CA GLN A 100 1.67 -6.62 20.61
C GLN A 100 1.85 -7.76 19.58
N GLU A 101 0.81 -8.02 18.79
CA GLU A 101 0.86 -9.01 17.72
C GLU A 101 1.57 -8.46 16.49
N LYS A 102 2.21 -9.34 15.72
CA LYS A 102 2.89 -8.94 14.48
C LYS A 102 1.85 -8.56 13.44
N SER A 103 1.98 -7.37 12.86
CA SER A 103 1.13 -6.91 11.77
C SER A 103 1.34 -7.75 10.51
N LEU A 104 0.39 -7.67 9.57
CA LEU A 104 0.48 -8.33 8.27
C LEU A 104 1.73 -7.87 7.50
N LEU A 105 2.08 -6.58 7.55
CA LEU A 105 3.32 -6.06 6.97
C LEU A 105 4.56 -6.67 7.62
N GLN A 106 4.60 -6.80 8.95
CA GLN A 106 5.72 -7.44 9.64
C GLN A 106 5.83 -8.92 9.27
N GLN A 107 4.72 -9.64 9.25
CA GLN A 107 4.69 -11.05 8.83
C GLN A 107 5.10 -11.24 7.37
N LEU A 108 4.68 -10.33 6.48
CA LEU A 108 5.10 -10.30 5.08
C LEU A 108 6.62 -10.10 4.97
N ASN A 109 7.17 -9.09 5.65
CA ASN A 109 8.60 -8.79 5.61
C ASN A 109 9.41 -9.96 6.16
N GLU A 110 8.98 -10.56 7.26
CA GLU A 110 9.60 -11.77 7.78
C GLU A 110 9.53 -12.91 6.78
N PHE A 111 8.35 -13.20 6.20
CA PHE A 111 8.20 -14.26 5.21
C PHE A 111 9.14 -14.08 4.01
N LEU A 112 9.17 -12.89 3.42
CA LEU A 112 10.02 -12.58 2.27
C LEU A 112 11.51 -12.67 2.61
N ALA A 113 11.91 -12.24 3.82
CA ALA A 113 13.30 -12.34 4.28
C ALA A 113 13.79 -13.79 4.45
N HIS A 114 12.89 -14.75 4.71
CA HIS A 114 13.23 -16.16 4.85
C HIS A 114 13.30 -16.93 3.52
N LEU A 115 12.85 -16.34 2.41
CA LEU A 115 12.94 -17.01 1.12
C LEU A 115 14.40 -17.15 0.67
N PRO A 116 14.76 -18.28 0.01
CA PRO A 116 16.15 -18.66 -0.27
C PRO A 116 16.87 -17.74 -1.27
N TYR A 117 16.17 -16.78 -1.85
CA TYR A 117 16.67 -15.85 -2.87
C TYR A 117 17.48 -14.67 -2.29
N THR A 118 17.89 -14.73 -1.02
CA THR A 118 18.43 -13.57 -0.27
C THR A 118 19.95 -13.49 -0.15
N LYS A 119 20.75 -14.58 -0.25
CA LYS A 119 22.13 -14.53 0.29
C LYS A 119 23.33 -14.63 -0.67
N GLU A 120 23.41 -15.56 -1.62
CA GLU A 120 24.64 -15.71 -2.46
C GLU A 120 24.39 -15.75 -3.97
N LYS A 121 23.41 -16.54 -4.43
CA LYS A 121 23.02 -16.55 -5.87
C LYS A 121 22.36 -15.23 -6.31
N SER A 122 21.90 -14.44 -5.35
CA SER A 122 21.18 -13.18 -5.57
C SER A 122 22.09 -12.00 -5.89
N LYS A 123 23.28 -11.87 -5.28
CA LYS A 123 24.17 -10.72 -5.53
C LYS A 123 24.59 -10.61 -7.00
N ASN A 124 24.97 -11.74 -7.61
CA ASN A 124 25.30 -11.79 -9.03
C ASN A 124 24.09 -11.52 -9.93
N PHE A 125 22.91 -12.02 -9.54
CA PHE A 125 21.66 -11.73 -10.24
C PHE A 125 21.33 -10.24 -10.18
N TRP A 126 21.36 -9.61 -9.01
CA TRP A 126 21.02 -8.20 -8.82
C TRP A 126 22.01 -7.25 -9.48
N LEU A 127 23.30 -7.59 -9.50
CA LEU A 127 24.29 -6.83 -10.29
C LEU A 127 23.96 -6.91 -11.78
N SER A 128 23.66 -8.11 -12.29
CA SER A 128 23.28 -8.31 -13.69
C SER A 128 21.94 -7.62 -14.00
N TYR A 129 21.00 -7.62 -13.06
CA TYR A 129 19.70 -6.97 -13.20
C TYR A 129 19.83 -5.45 -13.16
N TYR A 130 20.70 -4.91 -12.31
CA TYR A 130 21.02 -3.48 -12.28
C TYR A 130 21.56 -3.01 -13.62
N GLN A 131 22.49 -3.78 -14.21
CA GLN A 131 22.99 -3.49 -15.56
C GLN A 131 21.88 -3.53 -16.62
N LYS A 132 20.93 -4.48 -16.51
CA LYS A 132 19.75 -4.51 -17.39
C LYS A 132 18.87 -3.27 -17.24
N ILE A 133 18.62 -2.81 -16.01
CA ILE A 133 17.88 -1.56 -15.75
C ILE A 133 18.59 -0.38 -16.39
N GLN A 134 19.91 -0.27 -16.24
CA GLN A 134 20.68 0.82 -16.87
C GLN A 134 20.56 0.81 -18.41
N VAL A 135 20.58 -0.37 -19.03
CA VAL A 135 20.39 -0.52 -20.48
C VAL A 135 18.96 -0.17 -20.89
N ALA A 136 17.95 -0.65 -20.16
CA ALA A 136 16.54 -0.35 -20.41
C ALA A 136 16.27 1.16 -20.30
N PHE A 137 16.81 1.79 -19.26
CA PHE A 137 16.78 3.23 -19.05
C PHE A 137 17.41 3.99 -20.23
N ALA A 138 18.61 3.58 -20.69
CA ALA A 138 19.28 4.27 -21.80
C ALA A 138 18.44 4.19 -23.08
N LYS A 139 17.77 3.05 -23.31
CA LYS A 139 16.84 2.87 -24.43
C LYS A 139 15.62 3.79 -24.28
N GLU A 140 15.01 3.87 -23.11
CA GLU A 140 13.84 4.71 -22.86
C GLU A 140 14.17 6.21 -22.95
N SER A 141 15.30 6.62 -22.38
CA SER A 141 15.81 7.99 -22.49
C SER A 141 15.99 8.40 -23.95
N LYS A 142 16.51 7.52 -24.80
CA LYS A 142 16.62 7.76 -26.25
C LYS A 142 15.25 7.92 -26.90
N LEU A 143 14.29 7.04 -26.58
CA LEU A 143 12.93 7.12 -27.12
C LEU A 143 12.26 8.45 -26.75
N ILE A 144 12.43 8.94 -25.52
CA ILE A 144 11.88 10.24 -25.08
C ILE A 144 12.51 11.40 -25.86
N GLN A 145 13.82 11.37 -26.07
CA GLN A 145 14.52 12.42 -26.83
C GLN A 145 14.07 12.46 -28.29
N GLU A 146 13.93 11.29 -28.92
CA GLU A 146 13.51 11.13 -30.31
C GLU A 146 12.00 11.37 -30.52
N ASN A 147 11.19 11.36 -29.46
CA ASN A 147 9.74 11.53 -29.56
C ASN A 147 9.37 12.94 -30.07
N THR A 148 8.73 13.02 -31.23
CA THR A 148 8.33 14.29 -31.86
C THR A 148 7.04 14.88 -31.31
N PHE A 149 6.25 14.11 -30.57
CA PHE A 149 4.96 14.54 -29.99
C PHE A 149 5.12 15.23 -28.63
N LEU A 150 6.28 15.10 -27.98
CA LEU A 150 6.55 15.72 -26.69
C LEU A 150 7.18 17.10 -26.84
N SER A 151 6.65 18.07 -26.10
CA SER A 151 7.29 19.36 -25.88
C SER A 151 8.62 19.21 -25.13
N VAL A 152 9.47 20.23 -25.20
CA VAL A 152 10.74 20.25 -24.44
C VAL A 152 10.51 20.08 -22.93
N GLN A 153 9.43 20.68 -22.40
CA GLN A 153 9.08 20.58 -20.99
C GLN A 153 8.68 19.14 -20.60
N GLU A 154 7.85 18.48 -21.41
CA GLU A 154 7.45 17.08 -21.17
C GLU A 154 8.63 16.13 -21.26
N LYS A 155 9.54 16.34 -22.23
CA LYS A 155 10.78 15.57 -22.34
C LYS A 155 11.63 15.72 -21.07
N ASN A 156 11.82 16.95 -20.61
CA ASN A 156 12.60 17.21 -19.39
C ASN A 156 11.97 16.56 -18.16
N LEU A 157 10.64 16.62 -18.03
CA LEU A 157 9.91 15.98 -16.93
C LEU A 157 10.10 14.45 -16.94
N GLN A 158 9.90 13.80 -18.10
CA GLN A 158 10.06 12.35 -18.21
C GLN A 158 11.51 11.91 -17.96
N GLN A 159 12.49 12.67 -18.47
CA GLN A 159 13.92 12.40 -18.20
C GLN A 159 14.25 12.53 -16.72
N ALA A 160 13.72 13.56 -16.05
CA ALA A 160 13.90 13.74 -14.61
C ALA A 160 13.30 12.58 -13.81
N GLN A 161 12.07 12.15 -14.15
CA GLN A 161 11.41 11.03 -13.49
C GLN A 161 12.18 9.72 -13.67
N LEU A 162 12.66 9.46 -14.89
CA LEU A 162 13.51 8.32 -15.13
C LEU A 162 14.76 8.38 -14.26
N GLN A 163 15.47 9.51 -14.26
CA GLN A 163 16.72 9.66 -13.50
C GLN A 163 16.50 9.41 -12.00
N GLU A 164 15.40 9.93 -11.46
CA GLU A 164 14.99 9.68 -10.08
C GLU A 164 14.79 8.18 -9.81
N ASN A 165 14.11 7.46 -10.71
CA ASN A 165 13.92 6.02 -10.57
C ASN A 165 15.26 5.27 -10.55
N LEU A 166 16.20 5.65 -11.43
CA LEU A 166 17.52 5.02 -11.46
C LEU A 166 18.32 5.27 -10.18
N ILE A 167 18.30 6.51 -9.68
CA ILE A 167 18.94 6.88 -8.41
C ILE A 167 18.32 6.10 -7.25
N CYS A 168 16.99 5.97 -7.22
CA CYS A 168 16.28 5.20 -6.21
C CYS A 168 16.73 3.72 -6.22
N PHE A 169 16.79 3.10 -7.39
CA PHE A 169 17.27 1.71 -7.50
C PHE A 169 18.74 1.59 -7.08
N GLN A 170 19.60 2.56 -7.45
CA GLN A 170 21.00 2.56 -7.06
C GLN A 170 21.16 2.63 -5.54
N GLN A 171 20.49 3.57 -4.88
CA GLN A 171 20.49 3.69 -3.42
C GLN A 171 20.00 2.41 -2.74
N TRP A 172 18.99 1.80 -3.33
CA TRP A 172 18.44 0.55 -2.83
C TRP A 172 19.43 -0.62 -2.97
N TYR A 173 20.15 -0.70 -4.09
CA TYR A 173 21.22 -1.66 -4.33
C TYR A 173 22.44 -1.44 -3.42
N GLU A 174 22.83 -0.19 -3.16
CA GLU A 174 23.89 0.14 -2.21
C GLU A 174 23.56 -0.33 -0.78
N GLN A 175 22.27 -0.41 -0.45
CA GLN A 175 21.77 -0.90 0.83
C GLN A 175 21.34 -2.38 0.79
N ALA A 176 21.84 -3.17 -0.17
CA ALA A 176 21.39 -4.56 -0.39
C ALA A 176 21.57 -5.49 0.81
N ASP A 177 22.47 -5.19 1.74
CA ASP A 177 22.66 -6.00 2.96
C ASP A 177 21.61 -5.69 4.04
N SER A 178 20.80 -4.63 3.89
CA SER A 178 19.70 -4.33 4.80
C SER A 178 18.52 -5.30 4.62
N VAL A 179 17.81 -5.61 5.72
CA VAL A 179 16.61 -6.47 5.68
C VAL A 179 15.55 -5.91 4.75
N GLN A 180 15.33 -4.59 4.79
CA GLN A 180 14.34 -3.94 3.94
C GLN A 180 14.70 -4.08 2.45
N ALA A 181 15.98 -3.98 2.11
CA ALA A 181 16.41 -4.17 0.74
C ALA A 181 16.23 -5.62 0.28
N GLN A 182 16.62 -6.58 1.11
CA GLN A 182 16.42 -8.00 0.81
C GLN A 182 14.94 -8.36 0.58
N VAL A 183 14.05 -7.86 1.44
CA VAL A 183 12.60 -8.07 1.32
C VAL A 183 12.08 -7.56 -0.02
N GLY A 184 12.40 -6.32 -0.38
CA GLY A 184 11.93 -5.78 -1.66
C GLY A 184 12.58 -6.47 -2.86
N PHE A 185 13.85 -6.92 -2.77
CA PHE A 185 14.51 -7.66 -3.84
C PHE A 185 13.80 -8.97 -4.10
N VAL A 186 13.48 -9.71 -3.04
CA VAL A 186 12.69 -10.95 -3.15
C VAL A 186 11.32 -10.67 -3.76
N ALA A 187 10.62 -9.62 -3.33
CA ALA A 187 9.34 -9.22 -3.92
C ALA A 187 9.49 -8.89 -5.41
N LEU A 188 10.50 -8.10 -5.80
CA LEU A 188 10.77 -7.77 -7.20
C LEU A 188 11.09 -9.03 -8.02
N TYR A 189 11.85 -9.96 -7.45
CA TYR A 189 12.15 -11.24 -8.08
C TYR A 189 10.87 -12.05 -8.36
N ILE A 190 9.95 -12.10 -7.39
CA ILE A 190 8.63 -12.75 -7.54
C ILE A 190 7.83 -12.09 -8.67
N PHE A 191 7.82 -10.76 -8.77
CA PHE A 191 7.12 -10.05 -9.85
C PHE A 191 7.70 -10.37 -11.22
N LEU A 192 9.03 -10.40 -11.35
CA LEU A 192 9.72 -10.71 -12.62
C LEU A 192 9.48 -12.14 -13.09
N HIS A 193 9.17 -13.06 -12.18
CA HIS A 193 8.99 -14.49 -12.46
C HIS A 193 7.56 -14.97 -12.17
N GLN A 194 6.57 -14.07 -12.17
CA GLN A 194 5.17 -14.33 -11.81
C GLN A 194 4.50 -15.48 -12.59
N GLU A 195 4.96 -15.77 -13.81
CA GLU A 195 4.43 -16.84 -14.67
C GLU A 195 4.93 -18.24 -14.27
N GLN A 196 5.99 -18.31 -13.45
CA GLN A 196 6.51 -19.60 -12.99
C GLN A 196 5.59 -20.17 -11.90
N GLU A 197 5.29 -21.46 -12.01
CA GLU A 197 4.42 -22.19 -11.08
C GLU A 197 4.85 -22.02 -9.61
N GLU A 198 6.15 -21.87 -9.38
CA GLU A 198 6.75 -21.66 -8.07
C GLU A 198 6.46 -20.29 -7.42
N PHE A 199 6.20 -19.26 -8.23
CA PHE A 199 5.96 -17.90 -7.75
C PHE A 199 4.51 -17.45 -7.89
N SER A 200 3.73 -18.08 -8.78
CA SER A 200 2.36 -17.64 -9.10
C SER A 200 1.47 -17.45 -7.87
N ALA A 201 1.47 -18.39 -6.93
CA ALA A 201 0.64 -18.30 -5.72
C ALA A 201 1.07 -17.16 -4.77
N VAL A 202 2.38 -16.93 -4.64
CA VAL A 202 2.95 -15.86 -3.80
C VAL A 202 2.77 -14.50 -4.48
N TYR A 203 2.95 -14.44 -5.79
CA TYR A 203 2.65 -13.25 -6.59
C TYR A 203 1.18 -12.83 -6.43
N GLN A 204 0.24 -13.77 -6.54
CA GLN A 204 -1.19 -13.48 -6.30
C GLN A 204 -1.43 -12.93 -4.89
N PHE A 205 -0.70 -13.43 -3.89
CA PHE A 205 -0.76 -12.89 -2.53
C PHE A 205 -0.27 -11.45 -2.46
N LEU A 206 0.90 -11.12 -3.03
CA LEU A 206 1.42 -9.75 -3.06
C LEU A 206 0.47 -8.81 -3.81
N LYS A 207 -0.05 -9.25 -4.96
CA LYS A 207 -1.06 -8.51 -5.72
C LYS A 207 -2.31 -8.24 -4.88
N ASN A 208 -2.80 -9.25 -4.15
CA ASN A 208 -3.97 -9.09 -3.29
C ASN A 208 -3.76 -8.06 -2.18
N LEU A 209 -2.53 -7.94 -1.64
CA LEU A 209 -2.21 -6.90 -0.66
C LEU A 209 -2.24 -5.50 -1.28
N MET A 210 -1.72 -5.34 -2.51
CA MET A 210 -1.81 -4.08 -3.26
C MET A 210 -3.26 -3.69 -3.55
N ASP A 211 -4.08 -4.65 -4.01
CA ASP A 211 -5.51 -4.43 -4.27
C ASP A 211 -6.25 -4.00 -2.98
N ILE A 212 -5.93 -4.59 -1.82
CA ILE A 212 -6.52 -4.21 -0.52
C ILE A 212 -6.15 -2.77 -0.14
N ASP A 213 -4.87 -2.40 -0.27
CA ASP A 213 -4.39 -1.05 -0.01
C ASP A 213 -5.10 -0.03 -0.91
N GLU A 214 -5.26 -0.36 -2.19
CA GLU A 214 -6.00 0.47 -3.15
C GLU A 214 -7.46 0.65 -2.75
N LEU A 215 -8.15 -0.42 -2.36
CA LEU A 215 -9.55 -0.33 -1.93
C LEU A 215 -9.73 0.47 -0.65
N ILE A 216 -8.80 0.39 0.29
CA ILE A 216 -8.80 1.21 1.51
C ILE A 216 -8.57 2.69 1.15
N CYS A 217 -7.62 2.99 0.25
CA CYS A 217 -7.41 4.35 -0.26
C CYS A 217 -8.67 4.88 -0.97
N LEU A 218 -9.32 4.06 -1.80
CA LEU A 218 -10.55 4.42 -2.49
C LEU A 218 -11.67 4.73 -1.49
N TRP A 219 -11.85 3.89 -0.46
CA TRP A 219 -12.81 4.15 0.60
C TRP A 219 -12.52 5.47 1.33
N ARG A 220 -11.26 5.74 1.70
CA ARG A 220 -10.86 7.00 2.37
C ARG A 220 -11.14 8.21 1.48
N TYR A 221 -10.86 8.10 0.18
CA TYR A 221 -11.09 9.18 -0.78
C TYR A 221 -12.57 9.44 -0.99
N HIS A 222 -13.36 8.39 -1.18
CA HIS A 222 -14.80 8.52 -1.35
C HIS A 222 -15.46 9.09 -0.08
N HIS A 223 -15.04 8.63 1.10
CA HIS A 223 -15.45 9.20 2.37
C HIS A 223 -15.08 10.69 2.49
N TYR A 224 -13.87 11.07 2.06
CA TYR A 224 -13.45 12.47 2.01
C TYR A 224 -14.38 13.33 1.13
N LEU A 225 -14.70 12.86 -0.08
CA LEU A 225 -15.58 13.58 -1.00
C LEU A 225 -17.00 13.72 -0.43
N MET A 226 -17.55 12.63 0.14
CA MET A 226 -18.85 12.65 0.82
C MET A 226 -18.84 13.68 1.96
N VAL A 227 -17.81 13.68 2.83
CA VAL A 227 -17.69 14.67 3.92
C VAL A 227 -17.61 16.09 3.37
N GLN A 228 -16.81 16.32 2.33
CA GLN A 228 -16.70 17.62 1.67
C GLN A 228 -18.07 18.11 1.16
N ARG A 229 -18.89 17.21 0.60
CA ARG A 229 -20.25 17.49 0.14
C ARG A 229 -21.22 17.79 1.30
N MET A 230 -21.14 17.04 2.40
CA MET A 230 -22.08 17.14 3.52
C MET A 230 -21.85 18.37 4.41
N ILE A 231 -20.60 18.76 4.66
CA ILE A 231 -20.30 19.82 5.63
C ILE A 231 -19.48 20.99 5.07
N GLY A 232 -19.01 20.92 3.82
CA GLY A 232 -18.08 21.92 3.28
C GLY A 232 -16.89 22.09 4.22
N HIS A 233 -16.37 23.30 4.35
CA HIS A 233 -15.20 23.60 5.19
C HIS A 233 -15.48 23.67 6.71
N LYS A 234 -16.67 23.24 7.16
CA LYS A 234 -16.99 23.24 8.59
C LYS A 234 -16.11 22.23 9.35
N ILE A 235 -15.77 22.57 10.59
CA ILE A 235 -15.07 21.66 11.51
C ILE A 235 -15.93 20.42 11.75
N GLY A 236 -15.29 19.23 11.74
CA GLY A 236 -15.98 17.97 12.02
C GLY A 236 -16.49 17.90 13.45
N THR A 237 -17.53 17.10 13.72
CA THR A 237 -18.12 16.93 15.07
C THR A 237 -17.12 16.44 16.11
N GLY A 238 -16.07 15.72 15.69
CA GLY A 238 -14.97 15.32 16.55
C GLY A 238 -13.97 16.44 16.89
N GLY A 239 -13.93 17.55 16.14
CA GLY A 239 -12.96 18.65 16.37
C GLY A 239 -11.67 18.59 15.55
N SER A 240 -11.61 17.77 14.49
CA SER A 240 -10.56 17.88 13.47
C SER A 240 -10.88 18.99 12.46
N SER A 241 -9.87 19.52 11.75
CA SER A 241 -10.06 20.37 10.56
C SER A 241 -10.87 19.69 9.44
N GLY A 242 -11.17 18.39 9.60
CA GLY A 242 -12.14 17.64 8.80
C GLY A 242 -11.52 17.29 7.46
N GLN A 243 -11.68 18.17 6.49
CA GLN A 243 -11.23 17.95 5.11
C GLN A 243 -9.71 17.87 4.99
N GLU A 244 -8.98 18.81 5.60
CA GLU A 244 -7.52 18.86 5.49
C GLU A 244 -6.85 17.66 6.17
N TYR A 245 -7.39 17.24 7.32
CA TYR A 245 -6.99 16.00 7.97
C TYR A 245 -7.18 14.81 7.02
N LEU A 246 -8.39 14.63 6.47
CA LEU A 246 -8.69 13.49 5.61
C LEU A 246 -7.80 13.47 4.35
N LYS A 247 -7.59 14.64 3.71
CA LYS A 247 -6.74 14.79 2.53
C LYS A 247 -5.29 14.38 2.79
N ASN A 248 -4.70 14.84 3.90
CA ASN A 248 -3.32 14.51 4.24
C ASN A 248 -3.11 13.02 4.56
N HIS A 249 -4.19 12.30 4.86
CA HIS A 249 -4.17 10.88 5.22
C HIS A 249 -4.49 9.92 4.06
N LEU A 250 -4.73 10.45 2.85
CA LEU A 250 -5.06 9.62 1.67
C LEU A 250 -3.85 8.85 1.13
N GLU A 251 -2.70 9.52 1.07
CA GLU A 251 -1.48 8.96 0.45
C GLU A 251 -0.50 8.44 1.51
N SER A 252 -0.42 9.09 2.67
CA SER A 252 0.55 8.76 3.73
C SER A 252 0.28 7.44 4.45
N ASN A 253 -0.90 6.84 4.26
CA ASN A 253 -1.35 5.65 4.98
C ASN A 253 -1.42 4.37 4.13
N ARG A 254 -0.70 4.32 3.00
CA ARG A 254 -0.52 3.06 2.26
C ARG A 254 0.45 2.15 3.00
N VAL A 255 0.03 0.93 3.32
CA VAL A 255 0.83 -0.03 4.12
C VAL A 255 1.85 -0.75 3.24
N PHE A 256 1.41 -1.17 2.06
CA PHE A 256 2.18 -1.95 1.09
C PHE A 256 2.67 -1.07 -0.07
N GLY A 257 2.82 0.24 0.16
CA GLY A 257 3.28 1.20 -0.85
C GLY A 257 4.63 0.85 -1.46
N PHE A 258 5.50 0.15 -0.73
CA PHE A 258 6.78 -0.34 -1.27
C PHE A 258 6.60 -1.31 -2.44
N LEU A 259 5.52 -2.11 -2.48
CA LEU A 259 5.24 -3.02 -3.60
C LEU A 259 4.94 -2.24 -4.90
N LEU A 260 4.28 -1.09 -4.79
CA LEU A 260 4.02 -0.21 -5.93
C LEU A 260 5.31 0.41 -6.47
N GLN A 261 6.25 0.77 -5.58
CA GLN A 261 7.55 1.29 -5.99
C GLN A 261 8.35 0.29 -6.84
N LEU A 262 8.16 -1.02 -6.62
CA LEU A 262 8.82 -2.06 -7.40
C LEU A 262 8.43 -2.07 -8.88
N ILE A 263 7.24 -1.54 -9.23
CA ILE A 263 6.78 -1.47 -10.62
C ILE A 263 7.74 -0.64 -11.47
N ASN A 264 8.34 0.40 -10.89
CA ASN A 264 9.31 1.27 -11.56
C ASN A 264 10.59 0.52 -11.99
N PHE A 265 10.80 -0.69 -11.48
CA PHE A 265 11.99 -1.50 -11.74
C PHE A 265 11.69 -2.75 -12.56
N LEU A 266 10.46 -2.93 -13.06
CA LEU A 266 10.12 -4.04 -13.93
C LEU A 266 10.68 -3.80 -15.33
N THR A 267 11.40 -4.79 -15.86
CA THR A 267 11.96 -4.74 -17.22
C THR A 267 11.63 -6.04 -17.94
N HIS A 268 11.33 -5.94 -19.25
CA HIS A 268 11.08 -7.08 -20.14
C HIS A 268 12.37 -7.56 -20.81
#